data_AF-A0A251U6Z2-F1
#
_entry.id   AF-A0A251U6Z2-F1
#
_cell.length_a   1.000
_cell.length_b   1.000
_cell.length_c   1.000
_cell.angle_alpha   90.00
_cell.angle_beta   90.00
_cell.angle_gamma   90.00
#
_symmetry.space_group_name_H-M   'P 1'
#
loop_
_entity.id
_entity.type
_entity.pdbx_description
1 polymer ?
#
loop_
_entity_poly.entity_id
_entity_poly.type
_entity_poly.pdbx_seq_one_letter_code
_entity_poly.pdbx_strand_id
1 'polypeptide(L)'
;MYYSMLSQEHKRIVKGQYGSRRIPDYEMNKIHGQQFADWFKKRVARLEEQGDEVTEDLKWLARGPLRSVNRYSGYLVKGYRFHTKSREKSLKPKTVVLLLL
;
A
#
# COMPACT_ATOMS: atom_id res chain seq x y z
N MET A 1 16.88 -2.14 -4.50
CA MET A 1 17.30 -0.92 -3.78
C MET A 1 16.28 0.21 -3.87
N TYR A 2 15.62 0.46 -5.01
CA TYR A 2 14.62 1.54 -5.15
C TYR A 2 13.40 1.40 -4.22
N TYR A 3 12.88 0.18 -4.09
CA TYR A 3 11.65 -0.08 -3.31
C TYR A 3 11.81 0.21 -1.81
N SER A 4 12.96 -0.17 -1.23
CA SER A 4 13.28 0.13 0.16
C SER A 4 13.43 1.63 0.39
N MET A 5 13.99 2.37 -0.57
CA MET A 5 14.16 3.81 -0.49
C MET A 5 12.82 4.55 -0.49
N LEU A 6 11.92 4.21 -1.42
CA LEU A 6 10.58 4.80 -1.52
C LEU A 6 9.73 4.46 -0.29
N SER A 7 9.84 3.24 0.24
CA SER A 7 9.14 2.85 1.47
C SER A 7 9.61 3.69 2.66
N GLN A 8 10.92 3.92 2.78
CA GLN A 8 11.49 4.77 3.83
C GLN A 8 11.10 6.25 3.67
N GLU A 9 11.12 6.77 2.44
CA GLU A 9 10.69 8.14 2.13
C GLU A 9 9.24 8.36 2.59
N HIS A 10 8.33 7.45 2.22
CA HIS A 10 6.94 7.56 2.64
C HIS A 10 6.79 7.50 4.17
N LYS A 11 7.49 6.58 4.85
CA LYS A 11 7.46 6.50 6.32
C LYS A 11 7.95 7.79 6.99
N ARG A 12 8.92 8.50 6.40
CA ARG A 12 9.38 9.82 6.89
C ARG A 12 8.31 10.88 6.73
N ILE A 13 7.64 10.93 5.58
CA ILE A 13 6.53 11.88 5.33
C ILE A 13 5.37 11.63 6.29
N VAL A 14 4.98 10.36 6.47
CA VAL A 14 3.93 9.98 7.42
C VAL A 14 4.34 10.39 8.84
N LYS A 15 5.56 10.12 9.29
CA LYS A 15 6.03 10.60 10.61
C LYS A 15 5.93 12.13 10.75
N GLY A 16 6.30 12.89 9.72
CA GLY A 16 6.20 14.34 9.72
C GLY A 16 4.77 14.88 9.87
N GLN A 17 3.77 14.18 9.31
CA GLN A 17 2.36 14.58 9.39
C GLN A 17 1.77 14.50 10.81
N TYR A 18 2.33 13.65 11.67
CA TYR A 18 1.82 13.45 13.04
C TYR A 18 2.63 14.18 14.12
N GLY A 19 3.64 14.97 13.71
CA GLY A 19 4.45 15.80 14.61
C GLY A 19 5.25 15.00 15.65
N SER A 20 5.49 15.60 16.82
CA SER A 20 6.27 14.99 17.93
C SER A 20 5.56 13.82 18.63
N ARG A 21 4.34 13.44 18.20
CA ARG A 21 3.60 12.33 18.81
C ARG A 21 4.31 11.02 18.47
N ARG A 22 4.67 10.24 19.50
CA ARG A 22 5.16 8.87 19.29
C ARG A 22 4.02 8.01 18.74
N ILE A 23 4.21 7.48 17.54
CA ILE A 23 3.34 6.48 16.94
C ILE A 23 4.01 5.12 17.11
N PRO A 24 3.32 4.12 17.69
CA PRO A 24 3.82 2.75 17.74
C PRO A 24 4.10 2.19 16.34
N ASP A 25 5.12 1.34 16.21
CA ASP A 25 5.55 0.82 14.90
C ASP A 25 4.45 0.07 14.15
N TYR A 26 3.57 -0.65 14.86
CA TYR A 26 2.43 -1.33 14.23
C TYR A 26 1.45 -0.36 13.57
N GLU A 27 1.21 0.79 14.19
CA GLU A 27 0.30 1.82 13.69
C GLU A 27 0.93 2.57 12.52
N MET A 28 2.23 2.84 12.60
CA MET A 28 3.02 3.38 11.50
C MET A 28 2.98 2.47 10.27
N ASN A 29 3.20 1.17 10.45
CA ASN A 29 3.12 0.20 9.35
C ASN A 29 1.70 0.09 8.79
N LYS A 30 0.67 0.19 9.64
CA LYS A 30 -0.74 0.22 9.19
C LYS A 30 -1.03 1.43 8.33
N ILE A 31 -0.64 2.64 8.76
CA ILE A 31 -0.85 3.88 8.00
C ILE A 31 -0.06 3.82 6.68
N HIS A 32 1.21 3.43 6.75
CA HIS A 32 2.07 3.24 5.58
C HIS A 32 1.41 2.29 4.57
N GLY A 33 1.02 1.09 4.99
CA GLY A 33 0.41 0.10 4.09
C GLY A 33 -0.93 0.54 3.50
N GLN A 34 -1.68 1.41 4.18
CA GLN A 34 -2.94 1.95 3.66
C GLN A 34 -2.75 3.07 2.65
N GLN A 35 -1.74 3.92 2.84
CA GLN A 35 -1.57 5.13 2.05
C GLN A 35 -0.48 5.00 0.97
N PHE A 36 0.42 4.02 1.08
CA PHE A 36 1.60 3.92 0.24
C PHE A 36 1.27 3.78 -1.25
N ALA A 37 0.26 3.00 -1.62
CA ALA A 37 -0.11 2.83 -3.03
C ALA A 37 -0.53 4.15 -3.68
N ASP A 38 -1.42 4.90 -3.03
CA ASP A 38 -1.90 6.18 -3.53
C ASP A 38 -0.80 7.25 -3.50
N TRP A 39 0.02 7.27 -2.45
CA TRP A 39 1.19 8.14 -2.36
C TRP A 39 2.21 7.85 -3.45
N PHE A 40 2.53 6.58 -3.68
CA PHE A 40 3.53 6.14 -4.66
C PHE A 40 3.11 6.53 -6.07
N LYS A 41 1.83 6.33 -6.42
CA LYS A 41 1.28 6.78 -7.70
C LYS A 41 1.46 8.28 -7.92
N LYS A 42 1.16 9.09 -6.90
CA LYS A 42 1.34 10.56 -6.96
C LYS A 42 2.82 10.96 -7.02
N ARG A 43 3.69 10.24 -6.32
CA ARG A 43 5.14 10.49 -6.31
C ARG A 43 5.74 10.27 -7.69
N VAL A 44 5.40 9.16 -8.33
CA VAL A 44 5.85 8.85 -9.71
C VAL A 44 5.37 9.91 -10.70
N ALA A 45 4.10 10.29 -10.66
CA ALA A 45 3.57 11.34 -11.55
C ALA A 45 4.32 12.68 -11.39
N ARG A 46 4.63 13.09 -10.16
CA ARG A 46 5.41 14.31 -9.90
C ARG A 46 6.84 14.23 -10.42
N LEU A 47 7.50 13.08 -10.29
CA LEU A 47 8.85 12.89 -10.82
C LEU A 47 8.84 13.01 -12.35
N GLU A 48 7.84 12.47 -13.02
CA GLU A 48 7.66 12.62 -14.48
C GLU A 48 7.43 14.08 -14.88
N GLU A 49 6.60 14.82 -14.15
CA GLU A 49 6.35 16.26 -14.39
C GLU A 49 7.62 17.12 -14.18
N GLN A 50 8.48 16.73 -13.24
CA GLN A 50 9.74 17.42 -12.93
C GLN A 50 10.86 17.12 -13.94
N GLY A 51 10.64 16.17 -14.85
CA GLY A 51 11.66 15.71 -15.79
C GLY A 51 12.73 14.82 -15.15
N ASP A 52 12.47 14.30 -13.94
CA ASP A 52 13.36 13.36 -13.27
C ASP A 52 13.33 12.01 -13.99
N GLU A 53 14.46 11.30 -13.97
CA GLU A 53 14.57 9.97 -14.58
C GLU A 53 13.76 8.94 -13.78
N VAL A 54 12.59 8.58 -14.30
CA VAL A 54 11.74 7.52 -13.76
C VAL A 54 11.81 6.30 -14.65
N THR A 55 12.34 5.20 -14.11
CA THR A 55 12.40 3.91 -14.80
C THR A 55 11.00 3.40 -15.17
N GLU A 56 10.84 2.75 -16.32
CA GLU A 56 9.57 2.16 -16.76
C GLU A 56 8.95 1.20 -15.73
N ASP A 57 9.77 0.43 -15.01
CA ASP A 57 9.29 -0.49 -13.97
C ASP A 57 8.51 0.24 -12.87
N LEU A 58 8.97 1.41 -12.44
CA LEU A 58 8.27 2.22 -11.43
C LEU A 58 6.94 2.75 -11.97
N LYS A 59 6.87 3.10 -13.26
CA LYS A 59 5.63 3.52 -13.91
C LYS A 59 4.63 2.38 -13.97
N TRP A 60 5.09 1.18 -14.36
CA TRP A 60 4.25 -0.02 -14.35
C TRP A 60 3.71 -0.34 -12.96
N LEU A 61 4.56 -0.28 -11.94
CA LEU A 61 4.15 -0.49 -10.55
C LEU A 61 3.14 0.58 -10.07
N ALA A 62 3.35 1.85 -10.44
CA ALA A 62 2.48 2.97 -10.04
C ALA A 62 1.09 2.93 -10.70
N ARG A 63 0.98 2.34 -11.89
CA ARG A 63 -0.32 2.09 -12.56
C ARG A 63 -1.18 1.11 -11.77
N GLY A 64 -0.55 0.22 -11.00
CA GLY A 64 -1.23 -0.83 -10.25
C GLY A 64 -1.78 -1.94 -11.15
N PRO A 65 -2.46 -2.94 -10.57
CA PRO A 65 -3.04 -4.03 -11.34
C PRO A 65 -4.10 -3.52 -12.33
N LEU A 66 -4.13 -4.10 -13.53
CA LEU A 66 -5.10 -3.77 -14.56
C LEU A 66 -6.53 -4.00 -14.03
N ARG A 67 -7.44 -3.04 -14.27
CA ARG A 67 -8.82 -3.07 -13.76
C ARG A 67 -9.63 -4.28 -14.26
N SER A 68 -9.25 -4.82 -15.41
CA SER A 68 -9.91 -5.95 -16.07
C SER A 68 -9.40 -7.33 -15.63
N VAL A 69 -8.48 -7.39 -14.66
CA VAL A 69 -7.95 -8.67 -14.16
C VAL A 69 -8.97 -9.29 -13.23
N ASN A 70 -9.15 -10.62 -13.34
CA ASN A 70 -10.02 -11.39 -12.46
C ASN A 70 -9.75 -11.07 -10.98
N ARG A 71 -10.72 -10.45 -10.32
CA ARG A 71 -10.67 -10.14 -8.90
C ARG A 71 -11.23 -11.33 -8.12
N TYR A 72 -10.34 -12.10 -7.50
CA TYR A 72 -10.76 -13.16 -6.61
C TYR A 72 -11.28 -12.57 -5.29
N SER A 73 -12.48 -12.99 -4.89
CA SER A 73 -13.14 -12.50 -3.67
C SER A 73 -12.56 -13.10 -2.38
N GLY A 74 -11.70 -14.10 -2.53
CA GLY A 74 -10.88 -14.68 -1.48
C GLY A 74 -9.82 -15.62 -2.05
N TYR A 75 -8.84 -15.99 -1.23
CA TYR A 75 -7.77 -16.91 -1.58
C TYR A 75 -7.50 -17.88 -0.43
N LEU A 76 -6.99 -19.07 -0.76
CA LEU A 76 -6.70 -20.13 0.21
C LEU A 76 -5.18 -20.20 0.45
N VAL A 77 -4.75 -19.99 1.69
CA VAL A 77 -3.35 -20.18 2.10
C VAL A 77 -3.30 -21.24 3.18
N LYS A 78 -2.62 -22.36 2.90
CA LYS A 78 -2.44 -23.46 3.87
C LYS A 78 -3.75 -23.93 4.54
N GLY A 79 -4.85 -24.00 3.77
CA GLY A 79 -6.17 -24.41 4.28
C GLY A 79 -7.04 -23.29 4.87
N TYR A 80 -6.52 -22.08 5.04
CA TYR A 80 -7.26 -20.94 5.56
C TYR A 80 -7.76 -20.04 4.41
N ARG A 81 -9.05 -19.70 4.45
CA ARG A 81 -9.69 -18.81 3.46
C ARG A 81 -9.65 -17.37 3.94
N PHE A 82 -8.93 -16.53 3.20
CA PHE A 82 -8.88 -15.08 3.39
C PHE A 82 -9.82 -14.40 2.40
N HIS A 83 -10.56 -13.39 2.85
CA HIS A 83 -11.45 -12.62 1.99
C HIS A 83 -10.85 -11.25 1.69
N THR A 84 -11.21 -10.68 0.54
CA THR A 84 -10.83 -9.29 0.25
C THR A 84 -11.61 -8.33 1.15
N LYS A 85 -10.99 -7.20 1.53
CA LYS A 85 -11.63 -6.15 2.34
C LYS A 85 -12.95 -5.64 1.74
N SER A 86 -13.10 -5.70 0.42
CA SER A 86 -14.35 -5.35 -0.27
C SER A 86 -15.51 -6.27 0.10
N ARG A 87 -15.24 -7.54 0.39
CA ARG A 87 -16.23 -8.55 0.81
C ARG A 87 -16.50 -8.52 2.31
N GLU A 88 -15.53 -8.08 3.12
CA GLU A 88 -15.76 -7.85 4.56
C GLU A 88 -16.66 -6.63 4.81
N LYS A 89 -16.60 -5.57 3.99
CA LYS A 89 -17.49 -4.41 4.15
C LYS A 89 -18.97 -4.74 3.97
N SER A 90 -19.31 -5.81 3.25
CA SER A 90 -20.70 -6.26 3.06
C SER A 90 -21.17 -7.26 4.12
N LEU A 91 -20.32 -7.65 5.08
CA LEU A 91 -20.67 -8.61 6.14
C LEU A 91 -20.29 -8.04 7.52
N LYS A 92 -21.24 -8.01 8.46
CA LYS A 92 -21.00 -7.57 9.84
C LYS A 92 -19.83 -8.39 10.46
N PRO A 93 -18.91 -7.75 11.20
CA PRO A 93 -17.59 -8.31 11.44
C PRO A 93 -17.59 -9.41 12.52
N LYS A 94 -16.99 -10.56 12.21
CA LYS A 94 -16.33 -11.41 13.20
C LYS A 94 -14.95 -11.79 12.69
N THR A 95 -13.94 -11.36 13.44
CA THR A 95 -12.63 -12.00 13.60
C THR A 95 -11.47 -11.56 12.69
N VAL A 96 -10.35 -11.37 13.39
CA VAL A 96 -8.99 -10.86 13.08
C VAL A 96 -8.42 -11.07 11.67
N VAL A 97 -7.84 -10.00 11.11
CA VAL A 97 -7.09 -10.02 9.85
C VAL A 97 -5.60 -9.76 10.13
N LEU A 98 -4.79 -10.81 10.03
CA LEU A 98 -3.34 -10.73 9.82
C LEU A 98 -3.09 -10.40 8.34
N LEU A 99 -2.47 -9.25 8.06
CA LEU A 99 -1.95 -8.94 6.72
C LEU A 99 -0.47 -9.30 6.68
N LEU A 100 -0.15 -10.40 6.00
CA LEU A 100 1.16 -10.60 5.39
C LEU A 100 1.30 -9.57 4.27
N LEU A 101 2.17 -8.59 4.49
CA LEU A 101 3.11 -7.91 3.58
C LEU A 101 3.67 -6.68 4.31
#